data_AF-T1BUJ0-F1
#
_entry.id   AF-T1BUJ0-F1
#
_cell.length_a   1.000
_cell.length_b   1.000
_cell.length_c   1.000
_cell.angle_alpha   90.00
_cell.angle_beta   90.00
_cell.angle_gamma   90.00
#
_symmetry.space_group_name_H-M   'P 1'
#
loop_
_entity.id
_entity.type
_entity.pdbx_description
1 polymer ?
#
loop_
_entity_poly.entity_id
_entity_poly.type
_entity_poly.pdbx_seq_one_letter_code
_entity_poly.pdbx_strand_id
1 'polypeptide(L)'
;MDGAGNVYIADTFNDRVVEVTPSGTQTVLNVSVSGGGLNGPTGVAVDGAGDVYIADASNHRVVEVGRTQQSLTFANTAVGATSAAQTVTLANIGNQPLSIASLTNAT
;
A
#
# COMPACT_ATOMS: atom_id res chain seq x y z
N MET A 1 10.39 -7.24 -3.13
CA MET A 1 9.63 -7.91 -2.07
C MET A 1 9.56 -6.94 -0.90
N ASP A 2 8.42 -6.80 -0.23
CA ASP A 2 8.29 -5.93 0.95
C ASP A 2 8.70 -6.64 2.26
N GLY A 3 8.63 -5.94 3.39
CA GLY A 3 8.91 -6.49 4.71
C GLY A 3 7.95 -7.58 5.19
N ALA A 4 6.78 -7.73 4.56
CA ALA A 4 5.80 -8.78 4.82
C ALA A 4 6.00 -10.02 3.93
N GLY A 5 6.94 -9.97 2.97
CA GLY A 5 7.22 -11.05 2.03
C GLY A 5 6.38 -11.02 0.76
N ASN A 6 5.59 -9.96 0.52
CA ASN A 6 4.84 -9.80 -0.73
C ASN A 6 5.79 -9.51 -1.89
N VAL A 7 5.55 -10.14 -3.04
CA VAL A 7 6.31 -9.94 -4.28
C VAL A 7 5.52 -9.05 -5.22
N TYR A 8 6.19 -8.06 -5.82
CA TYR A 8 5.59 -7.19 -6.83
C TYR A 8 6.19 -7.55 -8.19
N ILE A 9 5.32 -7.69 -9.18
CA ILE A 9 5.68 -8.14 -10.52
C ILE A 9 5.22 -7.07 -11.50
N ALA A 10 6.17 -6.53 -12.28
CA ALA A 10 5.84 -5.75 -13.46
C ALA A 10 5.33 -6.71 -14.55
N ASP A 11 4.03 -6.72 -14.78
CA ASP A 11 3.39 -7.53 -15.81
C ASP A 11 3.33 -6.69 -17.10
N THR A 12 4.51 -6.51 -17.70
CA THR A 12 4.81 -5.47 -18.70
C THR A 12 3.82 -5.41 -19.85
N PHE A 13 3.45 -6.56 -20.42
CA PHE A 13 2.56 -6.61 -21.58
C PHE A 13 1.07 -6.55 -21.24
N ASN A 14 0.75 -6.54 -19.95
CA ASN A 14 -0.61 -6.34 -19.45
C ASN A 14 -0.78 -4.97 -18.77
N ASP A 15 0.19 -4.06 -18.92
CA ASP A 15 0.15 -2.69 -18.43
C ASP A 15 -0.22 -2.57 -16.94
N ARG A 16 0.28 -3.50 -16.12
CA ARG A 16 -0.09 -3.56 -14.70
C ARG A 16 1.05 -4.04 -13.82
N VAL A 17 0.90 -3.81 -12.52
CA VAL A 17 1.72 -4.43 -11.48
C VAL A 17 0.85 -5.37 -10.66
N VAL A 18 1.37 -6.57 -10.41
CA VAL A 18 0.70 -7.60 -9.60
C VAL A 18 1.44 -7.78 -8.29
N GLU A 19 0.73 -7.69 -7.18
CA GLU A 19 1.16 -8.10 -5.85
C GLU A 19 0.82 -9.57 -5.63
N VAL A 20 1.80 -10.35 -5.20
CA VAL A 20 1.68 -11.77 -4.87
C VAL A 20 2.08 -11.97 -3.42
N THR A 21 1.16 -12.42 -2.59
CA THR A 21 1.44 -12.71 -1.18
C THR A 21 2.29 -13.99 -1.03
N PRO A 22 2.93 -14.21 0.14
CA PRO A 22 3.60 -15.49 0.43
C PRO A 22 2.68 -16.72 0.32
N SER A 23 1.36 -16.53 0.50
CA SER A 23 0.34 -17.57 0.31
C SER A 23 -0.08 -17.76 -1.15
N GLY A 24 0.50 -17.01 -2.09
CA GLY A 24 0.22 -17.10 -3.52
C GLY A 24 -1.02 -16.35 -3.99
N THR A 25 -1.66 -15.54 -3.13
CA THR A 25 -2.77 -14.68 -3.54
C THR A 25 -2.25 -13.58 -4.46
N GLN A 26 -2.91 -13.36 -5.59
CA GLN A 26 -2.56 -12.31 -6.53
C GLN A 26 -3.56 -11.16 -6.49
N THR A 27 -3.07 -9.92 -6.52
CA THR A 27 -3.90 -8.71 -6.58
C THR A 27 -3.25 -7.70 -7.52
N VAL A 28 -4.03 -7.07 -8.40
CA VAL A 28 -3.52 -6.00 -9.27
C VAL A 28 -3.46 -4.71 -8.47
N LEU A 29 -2.31 -4.04 -8.47
CA LEU A 29 -2.17 -2.73 -7.84
C LEU A 29 -3.08 -1.71 -8.53
N ASN A 30 -3.85 -0.98 -7.73
CA ASN A 30 -4.61 0.14 -8.23
C ASN A 30 -3.67 1.34 -8.43
N VAL A 31 -3.27 1.58 -9.68
CA VAL A 31 -2.39 2.69 -10.05
C VAL A 31 -3.20 3.70 -10.84
N SER A 32 -3.50 4.83 -10.19
CA SER A 32 -4.18 5.97 -10.81
C SER A 32 -3.32 7.21 -10.61
N VAL A 33 -2.72 7.69 -11.69
CA VAL A 33 -1.84 8.86 -11.69
C VAL A 33 -2.23 9.83 -12.80
N SER A 34 -1.83 11.09 -12.67
CA SER A 34 -2.06 12.11 -13.69
C SER A 34 -1.48 11.65 -15.03
N GLY A 35 -2.28 11.68 -16.10
CA GLY A 35 -1.89 11.15 -17.43
C GLY A 35 -2.34 9.70 -17.70
N GLY A 36 -3.10 9.08 -16.80
CA GLY A 36 -3.68 7.74 -17.00
C GLY A 36 -2.94 6.64 -16.25
N GLY A 37 -3.30 5.38 -16.54
CA GLY A 37 -2.69 4.19 -15.95
C GLY A 37 -1.23 3.97 -16.37
N LEU A 38 -0.68 2.81 -16.02
CA LEU A 38 0.64 2.39 -16.45
C LEU A 38 0.65 2.05 -17.96
N ASN A 39 1.83 2.10 -18.56
CA ASN A 39 2.09 1.69 -19.93
C ASN A 39 3.51 1.09 -20.02
N GLY A 40 3.58 -0.23 -20.22
CA GLY A 40 4.84 -0.97 -20.25
C GLY A 40 5.67 -0.79 -18.99
N PRO A 41 5.15 -1.11 -17.78
CA PRO A 41 5.98 -1.12 -16.59
C PRO A 41 7.08 -2.17 -16.72
N THR A 42 8.34 -1.80 -16.47
CA THR A 42 9.50 -2.70 -16.68
C THR A 42 10.20 -3.12 -15.40
N GLY A 43 9.95 -2.41 -14.29
CA GLY A 43 10.60 -2.69 -13.02
C GLY A 43 9.80 -2.15 -11.85
N VAL A 44 10.01 -2.76 -10.68
CA VAL A 44 9.40 -2.37 -9.42
C VAL A 44 10.43 -2.39 -8.30
N ALA A 45 10.37 -1.42 -7.40
CA ALA A 45 11.12 -1.38 -6.15
C ALA A 45 10.16 -1.07 -4.99
N VAL A 46 10.53 -1.50 -3.78
CA VAL A 46 9.74 -1.25 -2.57
C VAL A 46 10.67 -0.71 -1.50
N ASP A 47 10.26 0.33 -0.79
CA ASP A 47 11.03 0.87 0.33
C ASP A 47 10.63 0.25 1.68
N GLY A 48 11.26 0.73 2.76
CA GLY A 48 11.00 0.24 4.12
C GLY A 48 9.64 0.65 4.69
N ALA A 49 8.97 1.65 4.11
CA ALA A 49 7.62 2.05 4.49
C ALA A 49 6.55 1.21 3.77
N GLY A 50 6.94 0.51 2.70
CA GLY A 50 6.07 -0.32 1.88
C GLY A 50 5.59 0.38 0.61
N ASP A 51 6.09 1.57 0.30
CA ASP A 51 5.73 2.30 -0.91
C ASP A 51 6.34 1.61 -2.14
N VAL A 52 5.57 1.55 -3.23
CA VAL A 52 5.96 0.82 -4.45
C VAL A 52 6.32 1.80 -5.55
N TYR A 53 7.55 1.71 -6.05
CA TYR A 53 8.08 2.55 -7.13
C TYR A 53 8.09 1.74 -8.42
N ILE A 54 7.49 2.27 -9.49
CA ILE A 54 7.25 1.57 -10.75
C ILE A 54 7.94 2.34 -11.88
N ALA A 55 8.79 1.65 -12.64
CA ALA A 55 9.37 2.18 -13.87
C ALA A 55 8.36 2.06 -15.03
N ASP A 56 7.57 3.12 -15.24
CA ASP A 56 6.51 3.23 -16.25
C ASP A 56 7.10 3.69 -17.59
N ALA A 57 7.76 2.76 -18.27
CA ALA A 57 8.79 3.06 -19.27
C ALA A 57 8.24 3.76 -20.52
N SER A 58 7.10 3.31 -21.05
CA SER A 58 6.51 3.92 -22.26
C SER A 58 5.94 5.31 -21.99
N ASN A 59 5.60 5.60 -20.73
CA ASN A 59 5.20 6.93 -20.29
C ASN A 59 6.39 7.81 -19.85
N HIS A 60 7.63 7.30 -19.93
CA HIS A 60 8.87 8.00 -19.58
C HIS A 60 8.86 8.60 -18.17
N ARG A 61 8.32 7.86 -17.19
CA ARG A 61 8.19 8.35 -15.81
C ARG A 61 8.44 7.24 -14.78
N VAL A 62 8.63 7.66 -13.54
CA VAL A 62 8.55 6.79 -12.36
C VAL A 62 7.26 7.12 -11.63
N VAL A 63 6.50 6.08 -11.27
CA VAL A 63 5.27 6.21 -10.48
C VAL A 63 5.53 5.68 -9.08
N GLU A 64 5.21 6.49 -8.08
CA GLU A 64 5.15 6.07 -6.69
C GLU A 64 3.69 5.72 -6.35
N VAL A 65 3.49 4.52 -5.81
CA VAL A 65 2.23 4.08 -5.24
C VAL A 65 2.42 4.02 -3.74
N GLY A 66 2.02 5.11 -3.09
CA GLY A 66 2.07 5.22 -1.64
C GLY A 66 1.15 4.20 -0.97
N ARG A 67 1.69 3.45 -0.01
CA ARG A 67 0.89 2.60 0.87
C ARG A 67 0.69 3.37 2.16
N THR A 68 -0.31 4.25 2.16
CA THR A 68 -0.69 5.01 3.35
C THR A 68 -0.99 4.06 4.50
N GLN A 69 -0.06 3.99 5.46
CA GLN A 69 -0.35 3.45 6.77
C GLN A 69 -1.31 4.42 7.46
N GLN A 70 -2.48 3.92 7.81
CA GLN A 70 -3.46 4.72 8.52
C GLN A 70 -2.95 4.94 9.95
N SER A 71 -2.71 6.19 10.32
CA SER A 71 -2.24 6.57 11.65
C SER A 71 -3.29 7.40 12.37
N LEU A 72 -3.50 7.10 13.67
CA LEU A 72 -4.30 7.91 14.58
C LEU A 72 -3.38 8.59 15.59
N THR A 73 -3.47 9.92 15.71
CA THR A 73 -2.69 10.70 16.67
C THR A 73 -3.63 11.28 17.72
N PHE A 74 -3.54 10.84 18.98
CA PHE A 74 -4.36 11.36 20.07
C PHE A 74 -3.64 12.47 20.83
N ALA A 75 -4.38 13.50 21.27
CA ALA A 75 -3.83 14.50 22.18
C ALA A 75 -3.62 13.94 23.58
N ASN A 76 -2.72 14.57 24.35
CA ASN A 76 -2.46 14.19 25.74
C ASN A 76 -3.75 14.26 26.56
N THR A 77 -4.14 13.16 27.19
CA THR A 77 -5.39 13.02 27.95
C THR A 77 -5.07 12.70 29.41
N ALA A 78 -5.79 13.33 30.34
CA ALA A 78 -5.56 13.12 31.76
C ALA A 78 -5.78 11.65 32.17
N VAL A 79 -5.04 11.19 33.18
CA VAL A 79 -5.19 9.83 33.72
C VAL A 79 -6.63 9.62 34.21
N GLY A 80 -7.28 8.56 33.73
CA GLY A 80 -8.67 8.24 34.04
C GLY A 80 -9.70 8.92 33.15
N ALA A 81 -9.29 9.75 32.19
CA ALA A 81 -10.17 10.35 31.18
C ALA A 81 -10.03 9.62 29.82
N THR A 82 -11.09 9.66 29.03
CA THR A 82 -11.13 9.10 27.67
C THR A 82 -10.76 10.18 26.66
N SER A 83 -9.85 9.89 25.73
CA SER A 83 -9.50 10.80 24.63
C SER A 83 -10.67 11.00 23.67
N ALA A 84 -10.67 12.08 22.90
CA ALA A 84 -11.65 12.27 21.83
C ALA A 84 -11.59 11.09 20.85
N ALA A 85 -12.76 10.58 20.45
CA ALA A 85 -12.85 9.51 19.48
C ALA A 85 -12.29 9.97 18.13
N GLN A 86 -11.47 9.14 17.51
CA GLN A 86 -11.03 9.31 16.14
C GLN A 86 -11.46 8.09 15.32
N THR A 87 -11.86 8.34 14.09
CA THR A 87 -12.34 7.30 13.18
C THR A 87 -11.37 7.17 12.01
N VAL A 88 -10.90 5.95 11.76
CA VAL A 88 -10.22 5.58 10.50
C VAL A 88 -11.18 4.73 9.69
N THR A 89 -11.36 5.10 8.43
CA THR A 89 -12.02 4.25 7.46
C THR A 89 -10.98 3.35 6.81
N LEU A 90 -11.03 2.06 7.11
CA LEU A 90 -10.23 1.05 6.45
C LEU A 90 -11.02 0.51 5.25
N ALA A 91 -10.46 0.67 4.05
CA ALA A 91 -11.02 0.07 2.84
C ALA A 91 -10.32 -1.26 2.57
N ASN A 92 -11.08 -2.36 2.55
CA ASN A 92 -10.59 -3.63 2.04
C ASN A 92 -10.78 -3.66 0.52
N ILE A 93 -9.68 -3.56 -0.23
CA ILE A 93 -9.72 -3.65 -1.70
C ILE A 93 -9.48 -5.11 -2.07
N GLY A 94 -10.55 -5.85 -2.36
CA GLY A 94 -10.49 -7.25 -2.77
C GLY A 94 -11.22 -8.21 -1.83
N ASN A 95 -10.85 -9.48 -1.88
CA ASN A 95 -11.54 -10.61 -1.24
C ASN A 95 -10.71 -11.28 -0.13
N GLN A 96 -9.62 -10.66 0.32
CA GLN A 96 -8.86 -11.16 1.46
C GLN A 96 -9.44 -10.69 2.79
N PRO A 97 -9.28 -11.45 3.89
CA PRO A 97 -9.66 -10.99 5.22
C PRO A 97 -8.90 -9.71 5.60
N LEU A 98 -9.63 -8.65 6.00
CA LEU A 98 -9.01 -7.49 6.62
C LEU A 98 -8.60 -7.85 8.05
N SER A 99 -7.31 -8.13 8.26
CA SER A 99 -6.77 -8.45 9.59
C SER A 99 -6.05 -7.25 10.19
N ILE A 100 -6.49 -6.81 11.37
CA ILE A 100 -5.79 -5.80 12.17
C ILE A 100 -5.01 -6.56 13.26
N ALA A 101 -3.73 -6.85 12.99
CA ALA A 101 -2.92 -7.71 13.85
C ALA A 101 -2.60 -7.10 15.23
N SER A 102 -2.54 -5.78 15.32
CA SER A 102 -2.34 -5.06 16.59
C SER A 102 -2.77 -3.60 16.48
N LEU A 103 -3.38 -3.08 17.55
CA LEU A 103 -3.39 -1.63 17.83
C LEU A 103 -2.36 -1.40 18.94
N THR A 104 -1.28 -0.71 18.61
CA THR A 104 -0.24 -0.36 19.59
C THR A 104 -0.32 1.12 19.90
N ASN A 105 -0.34 1.47 21.18
CA ASN A 105 -0.13 2.85 21.59
C ASN A 105 1.38 3.14 21.53
N ALA A 106 1.78 4.21 20.83
CA ALA A 106 3.14 4.74 20.98
C ALA A 106 3.24 5.32 22.40
N THR A 107 4.13 4.74 23.21
CA THR A 107 4.44 5.21 24.57
C THR A 107 5.33 6.43 24.55
#